data_AF-A0A6L3N4T1-F1
#
_entry.id   AF-A0A6L3N4T1-F1
#
_cell.length_a   1.000
_cell.length_b   1.000
_cell.length_c   1.000
_cell.angle_alpha   90.00
_cell.angle_beta   90.00
_cell.angle_gamma   90.00
#
_symmetry.space_group_name_H-M   'P 1'
#
loop_
_entity.id
_entity.type
_entity.pdbx_description
1 polymer ?
#
loop_
_entity_poly.entity_id
_entity_poly.type
_entity_poly.pdbx_seq_one_letter_code
_entity_poly.pdbx_strand_id
1 'polypeptide(L)' 'MADAAARRPVRDRPNCEVLSVALPLHPDALASDGFHPGELAYRHWANPLAARIRARESSRASGVRHACVNR' A
#
# COMPACT_ATOMS: atom_id res chain seq x y z
N MET A 1 10.56 -0.02 14.28
CA MET A 1 11.83 0.13 13.53
C MET A 1 12.07 -1.06 12.57
N ALA A 2 11.14 -1.42 11.68
CA ALA A 2 11.25 -2.66 10.87
C ALA A 2 10.93 -2.49 9.36
N ASP A 3 11.36 -1.40 8.72
CA ASP A 3 11.06 -1.13 7.29
C ASP A 3 12.27 -0.62 6.48
N ALA A 4 13.45 -0.50 7.08
CA ALA A 4 14.63 0.08 6.41
C ALA A 4 15.13 -0.79 5.23
N ALA A 5 15.05 -2.11 5.35
CA ALA A 5 15.48 -3.03 4.30
C ALA A 5 14.55 -3.02 3.07
N ALA A 6 13.23 -2.96 3.28
CA ALA A 6 12.24 -2.94 2.20
C ALA A 6 12.25 -1.61 1.41
N ARG A 7 12.73 -0.52 2.04
CA ARG A 7 12.85 0.80 1.39
C ARG A 7 14.00 0.91 0.40
N ARG A 8 15.10 0.18 0.63
CA ARG A 8 16.32 0.32 -0.16
C ARG A 8 16.12 0.00 -1.65
N PRO A 9 15.41 -1.08 -2.06
CA PRO A 9 15.18 -1.39 -3.47
C PRO A 9 14.23 -0.41 -4.17
N VAL A 10 13.40 0.32 -3.42
CA VAL A 10 12.37 1.22 -3.96
C VAL A 10 12.90 2.64 -4.17
N ARG A 11 13.94 3.04 -3.43
CA ARG A 11 14.45 4.41 -3.36
C ARG A 11 14.71 5.07 -4.73
N ASP A 12 15.22 4.30 -5.68
CA ASP A 12 15.62 4.81 -7.00
C ASP A 12 14.71 4.31 -8.14
N ARG A 13 13.55 3.71 -7.82
CA ARG A 13 12.60 3.20 -8.82
C ARG A 13 11.45 4.17 -9.02
N PRO A 14 11.34 4.82 -10.20
CA PRO A 14 10.20 5.69 -10.47
C PRO A 14 8.90 4.89 -10.41
N ASN A 15 7.84 5.51 -9.89
CA ASN A 15 6.50 4.94 -9.70
C ASN A 15 6.39 3.81 -8.65
N CYS A 16 7.48 3.42 -7.99
CA CYS A 16 7.43 2.51 -6.85
C CYS A 16 7.34 3.30 -5.53
N GLU A 17 6.64 2.74 -4.55
CA GLU A 17 6.60 3.28 -3.19
C GLU A 17 6.53 2.18 -2.16
N VAL A 18 6.89 2.53 -0.92
CA VAL A 18 6.77 1.65 0.23
C VAL A 18 5.56 2.11 1.03
N LEU A 19 4.60 1.20 1.20
CA LEU A 19 3.46 1.41 2.08
C LEU A 19 3.76 0.77 3.43
N SER A 20 4.03 1.59 4.44
CA SER A 20 4.19 1.10 5.81
C SER A 20 2.83 0.78 6.42
N VAL A 21 2.64 -0.47 6.83
CA VAL A 21 1.45 -0.93 7.55
C VAL A 21 1.90 -1.55 8.86
N ALA A 22 1.31 -1.12 9.98
CA ALA A 22 1.48 -1.78 11.26
C ALA A 22 0.53 -2.98 11.32
N LEU A 23 1.03 -4.18 11.00
CA LEU A 23 0.25 -5.39 11.14
C LEU A 23 0.10 -5.77 12.61
N PRO A 24 -1.10 -6.19 13.06
CA PRO A 24 -1.27 -6.71 14.40
C PRO A 24 -0.47 -8.01 14.57
N LEU A 25 0.35 -8.06 15.62
CA LEU A 25 1.14 -9.23 16.01
C LEU A 25 0.44 -9.92 17.18
N HIS A 26 -0.72 -10.51 16.91
CA HIS A 26 -1.54 -11.25 17.87
C HIS A 26 -2.07 -12.53 17.21
N PRO A 27 -2.25 -13.64 17.94
CA PRO A 27 -2.81 -14.88 17.38
C PRO A 27 -4.12 -14.68 16.61
N ASP A 28 -5.01 -13.79 17.08
CA ASP A 28 -6.29 -13.47 16.40
C ASP A 28 -6.10 -12.83 15.01
N ALA A 29 -4.89 -12.38 14.71
CA ALA A 29 -4.52 -11.83 13.41
C ALA A 29 -4.00 -12.90 12.44
N LEU A 30 -3.86 -14.16 12.87
CA LEU A 30 -3.44 -15.28 12.03
C LEU A 30 -4.64 -16.07 11.51
N ALA A 31 -4.45 -16.74 10.39
CA ALA A 31 -5.37 -17.75 9.89
C ALA A 31 -5.26 -19.03 10.74
N SER A 32 -6.16 -19.98 10.50
CA SER A 32 -6.20 -21.26 11.23
C SER A 32 -4.92 -22.10 11.15
N ASP A 33 -4.05 -21.82 10.18
CA ASP A 33 -2.74 -22.48 10.04
C ASP A 33 -1.65 -21.91 10.96
N GLY A 34 -1.94 -20.83 11.69
CA GLY A 34 -1.00 -20.19 12.61
C GLY A 34 0.20 -19.53 11.93
N PHE A 35 0.16 -19.31 10.61
CA PHE A 35 1.24 -18.71 9.86
C PHE A 35 0.77 -17.57 8.96
N HIS A 36 -0.27 -17.79 8.16
CA HIS A 36 -0.74 -16.78 7.23
C HIS A 36 -1.53 -15.69 7.96
N PRO A 37 -1.54 -14.45 7.44
CA PRO A 37 -2.42 -13.41 7.93
C PRO A 37 -3.88 -13.87 7.86
N GLY A 38 -4.60 -13.76 8.97
CA GLY A 38 -6.04 -13.94 9.03
C GLY A 38 -6.79 -12.71 8.51
N GLU A 39 -8.11 -12.77 8.58
CA GLU A 39 -9.00 -11.70 8.09
C GLU A 39 -8.70 -10.33 8.72
N LEU A 40 -8.37 -10.29 10.01
CA LEU A 40 -8.02 -9.06 10.72
C LEU A 40 -6.76 -8.41 10.12
N ALA A 41 -5.66 -9.17 10.01
CA ALA A 41 -4.41 -8.67 9.45
C ALA A 41 -4.59 -8.19 7.99
N TYR A 42 -5.33 -8.94 7.18
CA TYR A 42 -5.63 -8.52 5.80
C TYR A 42 -6.44 -7.22 5.75
N ARG A 43 -7.41 -7.01 6.63
CA ARG A 43 -8.14 -5.72 6.70
C ARG A 43 -7.21 -4.55 7.02
N HIS A 44 -6.28 -4.73 7.95
CA HIS A 44 -5.29 -3.70 8.31
C HIS A 44 -4.35 -3.36 7.15
N TRP A 45 -4.00 -4.32 6.30
CA TRP A 45 -3.16 -4.11 5.13
C TRP A 45 -3.92 -3.59 3.90
N ALA A 46 -5.05 -4.21 3.57
CA ALA A 46 -5.79 -3.95 2.34
C ALA A 46 -6.42 -2.55 2.33
N ASN A 47 -6.90 -2.06 3.48
CA ASN A 47 -7.58 -0.76 3.55
C ASN A 47 -6.65 0.41 3.17
N PRO A 48 -5.45 0.58 3.78
CA PRO A 48 -4.49 1.59 3.35
C PRO A 48 -4.03 1.42 1.91
N LEU A 49 -3.81 0.19 1.46
CA LEU A 49 -3.39 -0.09 0.08
C LEU A 49 -4.44 0.36 -0.93
N ALA A 50 -5.69 -0.01 -0.73
CA ALA A 50 -6.79 0.36 -1.60
C ALA A 50 -7.00 1.89 -1.62
N ALA A 51 -6.89 2.56 -0.47
CA ALA A 51 -6.92 4.01 -0.39
C ALA A 51 -5.80 4.66 -1.23
N ARG A 52 -4.58 4.11 -1.14
CA ARG A 52 -3.42 4.61 -1.87
C ARG A 52 -3.55 4.43 -3.38
N ILE A 53 -4.03 3.28 -3.83
CA ILE A 53 -4.31 3.01 -5.25
C ILE A 53 -5.34 4.01 -5.78
N ARG A 54 -6.49 4.16 -5.09
CA ARG A 54 -7.53 5.12 -5.49
C ARG A 54 -6.99 6.55 -5.59
N ALA A 55 -6.15 6.98 -4.66
CA ALA A 55 -5.52 8.29 -4.71
C ALA A 55 -4.60 8.45 -5.94
N ARG A 56 -3.81 7.42 -6.28
CA ARG A 56 -2.95 7.43 -7.47
C ARG A 56 -3.76 7.54 -8.75
N GLU A 57 -4.82 6.75 -8.89
CA GLU A 57 -5.67 6.75 -10.08
C GLU A 57 -6.41 8.08 -10.26
N SER A 58 -6.92 8.66 -9.16
CA SER A 58 -7.53 9.99 -9.20
C SER A 58 -6.54 11.07 -9.66
N SER A 59 -5.29 11.03 -9.17
CA SER A 59 -4.24 11.96 -9.60
C SER A 59 -3.84 11.78 -11.06
N ARG A 60 -3.75 10.53 -11.55
CA ARG A 60 -3.51 10.23 -12.97
C ARG A 60 -4.62 10.80 -13.85
N ALA A 61 -5.88 10.56 -13.48
CA ALA A 61 -7.03 11.07 -14.22
C ALA A 61 -7.06 12.61 -14.25
N SER A 62 -6.72 13.29 -13.14
CA SER A 62 -6.61 14.75 -13.09
C SER A 62 -5.47 15.30 -13.96
N GLY A 63 -4.30 14.66 -13.96
CA GLY A 63 -3.17 15.06 -14.81
C GLY A 63 -3.48 14.94 -16.30
N VAL A 64 -4.17 13.88 -16.72
CA VAL A 64 -4.64 13.71 -18.11
C VAL A 64 -5.64 14.79 -18.50
N ARG A 65 -6.59 15.12 -17.62
CA ARG A 65 -7.59 16.19 -17.86
C ARG A 65 -6.93 17.56 -18.02
N HIS A 66 -5.95 17.88 -17.18
CA HIS A 66 -5.25 19.18 -17.25
C HIS A 66 -4.40 19.32 -18.54
N ALA A 67 -3.80 18.23 -19.01
CA ALA A 67 -3.06 18.22 -20.28
C ALA A 67 -3.95 18.38 -21.52
N CYS A 68 -5.23 18.00 -21.44
CA CYS A 68 -6.21 18.19 -22.52
C CYS A 68 -6.74 19.63 -22.57
N VAL A 69 -6.88 20.29 -21.42
CA VAL A 69 -7.40 21.68 -21.32
C VAL A 69 -6.40 22.74 -21.80
N ASN A 70 -5.10 22.48 -21.68
CA ASN A 70 -4.04 23.42 -22.06
C ASN A 70 -3.51 23.22 -23.51
N ARG A 71 -4.27 22.52 -24.38
CA ARG A 71 -3.94 22.29 -25.79
C ARG A 71 -4.95 23.00 -26.68
#